data_AF-B3NTI9-F1
#
_entry.id   AF-B3NTI9-F1
#
_cell.length_a   1.000
_cell.length_b   1.000
_cell.length_c   1.000
_cell.angle_alpha   90.00
_cell.angle_beta   90.00
_cell.angle_gamma   90.00
#
_symmetry.space_group_name_H-M   'P 1'
#
loop_
_entity.id
_entity.type
_entity.pdbx_description
1 polymer ?
#
loop_
_entity_poly.entity_id
_entity_poly.type
_entity_poly.pdbx_seq_one_letter_code
_entity_poly.pdbx_strand_id
1 'polypeptide(L)'
;MAFEVRIKCREMLAAALKAGDMPAGCDDPEDMAAQLEEAIYVELKSCQVKYKNRIRSRLANLRDPKNPALREKFLLGLISVEQLARMTPEEMASDDLKQMRQKFVQESINAAQMAEFQGTKTDLFKCDRCQKRNCIQLHTRDGDESMITFVMCDECGNRWKN
;
A
#
# COMPACT_ATOMS: atom_id res chain seq x y z
N MET A 1 -16.15 23.93 22.71
CA MET A 1 -15.27 23.78 21.53
C MET A 1 -15.16 22.35 21.00
N ALA A 2 -14.77 21.33 21.78
CA ALA A 2 -14.64 19.96 21.25
C ALA A 2 -15.99 19.32 20.84
N PHE A 3 -17.05 19.57 21.59
CA PHE A 3 -18.39 19.01 21.36
C PHE A 3 -19.04 19.51 20.04
N GLU A 4 -19.00 20.80 19.76
CA GLU A 4 -19.51 21.39 18.51
C GLU A 4 -18.81 20.82 17.26
N VAL A 5 -17.50 20.56 17.35
CA VAL A 5 -16.75 19.95 16.25
C VAL A 5 -17.23 18.53 16.01
N ARG A 6 -17.50 17.75 17.06
CA ARG A 6 -18.00 16.38 16.96
C ARG A 6 -19.40 16.34 16.34
N ILE A 7 -20.30 17.25 16.71
CA ILE A 7 -21.64 17.35 16.10
C ILE A 7 -21.51 17.62 14.60
N LYS A 8 -20.72 18.63 14.20
CA LYS A 8 -20.50 18.92 12.78
C LYS A 8 -19.88 17.75 12.02
N CYS A 9 -18.98 16.99 12.66
CA CYS A 9 -18.42 15.77 12.07
C CYS A 9 -19.48 14.69 11.83
N ARG A 10 -20.41 14.49 12.77
CA ARG A 10 -21.54 13.57 12.61
C ARG A 10 -22.46 13.99 11.48
N GLU A 11 -22.82 15.28 11.42
CA GLU A 11 -23.64 15.84 10.33
C GLU A 11 -22.99 15.63 8.96
N MET A 12 -21.68 15.90 8.85
CA MET A 12 -20.93 15.69 7.60
C MET A 12 -20.90 14.21 7.20
N LEU A 13 -20.69 13.29 8.15
CA LEU A 13 -20.69 11.85 7.88
C LEU A 13 -22.08 11.37 7.45
N ALA A 14 -23.14 11.80 8.14
CA ALA A 14 -24.52 11.48 7.77
C ALA A 14 -24.87 12.00 6.37
N ALA A 15 -24.43 13.21 6.03
CA ALA A 15 -24.61 13.77 4.69
C ALA A 15 -23.89 12.95 3.60
N ALA A 16 -22.69 12.41 3.88
CA ALA A 16 -22.00 11.54 2.94
C ALA A 16 -22.69 10.19 2.75
N LEU A 17 -23.27 9.63 3.81
CA LEU A 17 -24.07 8.40 3.72
C LEU A 17 -25.35 8.61 2.91
N LYS A 18 -26.01 9.76 3.07
CA LYS A 18 -27.21 10.16 2.32
C LYS A 18 -26.94 10.63 0.88
N ALA A 19 -25.69 10.76 0.45
CA ALA A 19 -25.32 11.36 -0.84
C ALA A 19 -25.66 10.50 -2.08
N GLY A 20 -26.35 9.37 -1.94
CA GLY A 20 -26.82 8.58 -3.08
C GLY A 20 -27.84 7.52 -2.65
N ASP A 21 -28.06 6.51 -3.49
CA ASP A 21 -29.12 5.54 -3.24
C ASP A 21 -28.97 4.80 -1.91
N MET A 22 -30.05 4.85 -1.14
CA MET A 22 -30.22 4.14 0.12
C MET A 22 -30.81 2.76 -0.19
N PRO A 23 -30.09 1.66 0.06
CA PRO A 23 -30.63 0.31 -0.13
C PRO A 23 -31.78 0.04 0.86
N ALA A 24 -32.77 -0.73 0.43
CA ALA A 24 -33.91 -1.09 1.27
C ALA A 24 -33.43 -2.01 2.42
N GLY A 25 -33.63 -1.58 3.67
CA GLY A 25 -33.18 -2.29 4.87
C GLY A 25 -31.92 -1.73 5.53
N CYS A 26 -31.48 -0.51 5.18
CA CYS A 26 -30.42 0.17 5.91
C CYS A 26 -30.90 0.73 7.25
N ASP A 27 -30.00 0.68 8.24
CA ASP A 27 -30.16 1.38 9.51
C ASP A 27 -30.10 2.90 9.31
N ASP A 28 -30.60 3.66 10.30
CA ASP A 28 -30.62 5.11 10.25
C ASP A 28 -29.20 5.68 9.99
N PRO A 29 -28.95 6.35 8.84
CA PRO A 29 -27.61 6.81 8.47
C PRO A 29 -27.06 7.87 9.45
N GLU A 30 -27.94 8.54 10.20
CA GLU A 30 -27.55 9.45 11.27
C GLU A 30 -26.98 8.71 12.48
N ASP A 31 -27.58 7.58 12.86
CA ASP A 31 -27.11 6.77 13.98
C ASP A 31 -25.80 6.07 13.62
N MET A 32 -25.70 5.49 12.42
CA MET A 32 -24.45 4.91 11.92
C MET A 32 -23.30 5.93 11.88
N ALA A 33 -23.59 7.18 11.47
CA ALA A 33 -22.60 8.26 11.48
C ALA A 33 -22.19 8.66 12.91
N ALA A 34 -23.13 8.67 13.86
CA ALA A 34 -22.85 8.95 15.26
C ALA A 34 -21.95 7.88 15.88
N GLN A 35 -22.27 6.61 15.64
CA GLN A 35 -21.47 5.47 16.10
C GLN A 35 -20.06 5.49 15.48
N LEU A 36 -19.94 5.82 14.18
CA LEU A 36 -18.63 5.91 13.51
C LEU A 36 -17.75 7.01 14.08
N GLU A 37 -18.34 8.17 14.34
CA GLU A 37 -17.63 9.27 15.00
C GLU A 37 -17.15 8.87 16.40
N GLU A 38 -18.01 8.19 17.15
CA GLU A 38 -17.70 7.72 18.50
C GLU A 38 -16.58 6.69 18.51
N ALA A 39 -16.61 5.70 17.61
CA ALA A 39 -15.55 4.71 17.46
C ALA A 39 -14.18 5.37 17.17
N ILE A 40 -14.16 6.39 16.29
CA ILE A 40 -12.95 7.15 15.98
C ILE A 40 -12.47 7.97 17.20
N TYR A 41 -13.40 8.55 17.96
CA TYR A 41 -13.08 9.31 19.15
C TYR A 41 -12.53 8.43 20.28
N VAL A 42 -13.09 7.23 20.49
CA VAL A 42 -12.63 6.26 21.49
C VAL A 42 -11.18 5.82 21.22
N GLU A 43 -10.82 5.63 19.95
CA GLU A 43 -9.45 5.25 19.57
C GLU A 43 -8.45 6.39 19.80
N LEU A 44 -8.77 7.61 19.35
CA LEU A 44 -7.82 8.72 19.35
C LEU A 44 -7.82 9.53 20.66
N LYS A 45 -8.88 9.40 21.46
CA LYS A 45 -9.15 10.09 22.75
C LYS A 45 -8.83 11.60 22.75
N SER A 46 -8.82 12.22 21.56
CA SER A 46 -8.42 13.61 21.37
C SER A 46 -9.00 14.18 20.06
N CYS A 47 -9.55 15.40 20.11
CA CYS A 47 -10.07 16.12 18.95
C CYS A 47 -8.99 16.91 18.18
N GLN A 48 -7.76 16.37 18.11
CA GLN A 48 -6.63 17.03 17.46
C GLN A 48 -6.66 16.83 15.94
N VAL A 49 -5.61 17.31 15.25
CA VAL A 49 -5.46 17.22 13.78
C VAL A 49 -5.66 15.77 13.26
N LYS A 50 -5.18 14.77 14.01
CA LYS A 50 -5.32 13.35 13.66
C LYS A 50 -6.78 12.90 13.54
N TYR A 51 -7.64 13.31 14.47
CA TYR A 51 -9.08 13.03 14.44
C TYR A 51 -9.73 13.65 13.22
N LYS A 52 -9.48 14.95 12.95
CA LYS A 52 -10.05 15.64 11.79
C LYS A 52 -9.59 15.01 10.48
N ASN A 53 -8.34 14.56 10.40
CA ASN A 53 -7.81 13.88 9.21
C ASN A 53 -8.47 12.51 9.01
N ARG A 54 -8.70 11.75 10.08
CA ARG A 54 -9.43 10.47 10.00
C ARG A 54 -10.86 10.68 9.50
N ILE A 55 -11.59 11.64 10.07
CA ILE A 55 -12.96 11.99 9.63
C ILE A 55 -12.97 12.41 8.16
N ARG A 56 -12.07 13.31 7.73
CA ARG A 56 -11.98 13.72 6.32
C ARG A 56 -11.65 12.57 5.38
N SER A 57 -10.78 11.65 5.80
CA SER A 57 -10.47 10.45 5.03
C SER A 57 -11.71 9.56 4.87
N ARG A 58 -12.48 9.31 5.93
CA ARG A 58 -13.75 8.56 5.83
C ARG A 58 -14.75 9.26 4.93
N LEU A 59 -14.91 10.57 5.09
CA LEU A 59 -15.80 11.38 4.26
C LEU A 59 -15.45 11.27 2.77
N ALA A 60 -14.16 11.36 2.43
CA ALA A 60 -13.71 11.27 1.04
C ALA A 60 -13.93 9.88 0.44
N ASN A 61 -13.70 8.81 1.22
CA ASN A 61 -13.91 7.43 0.75
C ASN A 61 -15.40 7.07 0.63
N LEU A 62 -16.25 7.51 1.56
CA LEU A 62 -17.70 7.27 1.52
C LEU A 62 -18.40 8.08 0.41
N ARG A 63 -17.82 9.22 0.02
CA ARG A 63 -18.33 10.07 -1.07
C ARG A 63 -17.69 9.73 -2.42
N ASP A 64 -16.80 8.75 -2.50
CA ASP A 64 -16.10 8.44 -3.75
C ASP A 64 -17.08 7.88 -4.80
N PRO A 65 -17.36 8.60 -5.91
CA PRO A 65 -18.27 8.11 -6.95
C PRO A 65 -17.71 6.88 -7.67
N LYS A 66 -16.41 6.60 -7.58
CA LYS A 66 -15.77 5.43 -8.20
C LYS A 66 -15.87 4.18 -7.33
N ASN A 67 -16.33 4.30 -6.08
CA ASN A 67 -16.47 3.18 -5.15
C ASN A 67 -17.80 3.23 -4.36
N PRO A 68 -18.96 3.18 -5.04
CA PRO A 68 -20.26 3.18 -4.35
C PRO A 68 -20.44 1.93 -3.47
N ALA A 69 -19.78 0.82 -3.83
CA ALA A 69 -19.87 -0.45 -3.12
C ALA A 69 -19.38 -0.37 -1.67
N LEU A 70 -18.40 0.48 -1.34
CA LEU A 70 -17.95 0.67 0.05
C LEU A 70 -19.09 1.22 0.92
N ARG A 71 -19.80 2.23 0.41
CA ARG A 71 -20.93 2.84 1.11
C ARG A 71 -22.08 1.85 1.26
N GLU A 72 -22.41 1.14 0.20
CA GLU A 72 -23.46 0.10 0.24
C GLU A 72 -23.14 -1.01 1.24
N LYS A 73 -21.90 -1.54 1.22
CA LYS A 73 -21.45 -2.55 2.19
C LYS A 73 -21.56 -2.05 3.64
N PHE A 74 -21.27 -0.77 3.87
CA PHE A 74 -21.44 -0.17 5.20
C PHE A 74 -22.93 -0.04 5.57
N LEU A 75 -23.77 0.50 4.68
CA LEU A 75 -25.22 0.65 4.92
C LEU A 75 -25.96 -0.69 5.10
N LEU A 76 -25.45 -1.77 4.49
CA LEU A 76 -25.96 -3.13 4.64
C LEU A 76 -25.40 -3.86 5.87
N GLY A 77 -24.53 -3.21 6.67
CA GLY A 77 -23.93 -3.80 7.87
C GLY A 77 -22.85 -4.86 7.59
N LEU A 78 -22.41 -5.02 6.34
CA LEU A 78 -21.31 -5.95 5.99
C LEU A 78 -19.95 -5.48 6.54
N ILE A 79 -19.80 -4.16 6.71
CA ILE A 79 -18.63 -3.55 7.34
C ILE A 79 -19.10 -2.95 8.66
N SER A 80 -18.53 -3.41 9.78
CA SER A 80 -18.85 -2.85 11.08
C SER A 80 -18.28 -1.44 11.25
N VAL A 81 -18.93 -0.66 12.12
CA VAL A 81 -18.51 0.70 12.46
C VAL A 81 -17.08 0.73 12.98
N GLU A 82 -16.71 -0.22 13.84
CA GLU A 82 -15.35 -0.32 14.39
C GLU A 82 -14.31 -0.66 13.32
N GLN A 83 -14.67 -1.57 12.40
CA GLN A 83 -13.80 -1.92 11.29
C GLN A 83 -13.57 -0.71 10.39
N LEU A 84 -14.63 -0.01 9.99
CA LEU A 84 -14.51 1.21 9.19
C LEU A 84 -13.72 2.29 9.93
N ALA A 85 -13.87 2.44 11.24
CA ALA A 85 -13.10 3.39 12.04
C ALA A 85 -11.58 3.11 11.99
N ARG A 86 -11.17 1.83 11.99
CA ARG A 86 -9.75 1.42 12.01
C ARG A 86 -9.11 1.29 10.63
N MET A 87 -9.88 0.89 9.61
CA MET A 87 -9.38 0.59 8.26
C MET A 87 -8.46 1.68 7.69
N THR A 88 -7.42 1.28 6.98
CA THR A 88 -6.55 2.27 6.32
C THR A 88 -7.23 2.88 5.09
N PRO A 89 -6.81 4.08 4.64
CA PRO A 89 -7.31 4.65 3.38
C PRO A 89 -7.09 3.74 2.17
N GLU A 90 -6.07 2.89 2.22
CA GLU A 90 -5.75 1.92 1.18
C GLU A 90 -6.72 0.74 1.19
N GLU A 91 -7.10 0.24 2.37
CA GLU A 91 -8.09 -0.81 2.54
C GLU A 91 -9.52 -0.38 2.20
N MET A 92 -9.81 0.93 2.24
CA MET A 92 -11.11 1.47 1.83
C MET A 92 -11.22 1.76 0.33
N ALA A 93 -10.10 1.71 -0.42
CA ALA A 93 -10.11 1.92 -1.85
C ALA A 93 -10.97 0.87 -2.59
N SER A 94 -11.31 1.14 -3.85
CA SER A 94 -12.00 0.15 -4.69
C SER A 94 -11.15 -1.11 -4.82
N ASP A 95 -11.83 -2.27 -4.95
CA ASP A 95 -11.14 -3.55 -5.04
C ASP A 95 -10.23 -3.62 -6.28
N ASP A 96 -10.62 -2.97 -7.38
CA ASP A 96 -9.77 -2.79 -8.57
C ASP A 96 -8.50 -1.99 -8.27
N LEU A 97 -8.61 -0.87 -7.55
CA LEU A 97 -7.47 -0.04 -7.22
C LEU A 97 -6.52 -0.76 -6.26
N LYS A 98 -7.05 -1.55 -5.33
CA LYS A 98 -6.24 -2.40 -4.44
C LYS A 98 -5.46 -3.44 -5.23
N GLN A 99 -6.11 -4.16 -6.14
CA GLN A 99 -5.45 -5.15 -6.98
C GLN A 99 -4.37 -4.52 -7.85
N MET A 100 -4.65 -3.37 -8.47
CA MET A 100 -3.66 -2.65 -9.27
C MET A 100 -2.45 -2.23 -8.43
N ARG A 101 -2.66 -1.65 -7.23
CA ARG A 101 -1.57 -1.30 -6.32
C ARG A 101 -0.76 -2.53 -5.92
N GLN A 102 -1.41 -3.63 -5.58
CA GLN A 102 -0.73 -4.87 -5.21
C GLN A 102 0.13 -5.42 -6.35
N LYS A 103 -0.39 -5.37 -7.59
CA LYS A 103 0.38 -5.76 -8.79
C LYS A 103 1.61 -4.88 -8.98
N PHE A 104 1.45 -3.56 -8.94
CA PHE A 104 2.59 -2.63 -9.08
C PHE A 104 3.65 -2.80 -7.98
N VAL A 105 3.22 -3.01 -6.73
CA VAL A 105 4.14 -3.28 -5.61
C VAL A 105 4.89 -4.59 -5.86
N GLN A 106 4.18 -5.66 -6.27
CA GLN A 106 4.81 -6.94 -6.58
C GLN A 106 5.78 -6.84 -7.76
N GLU A 107 5.42 -6.12 -8.82
CA GLU A 107 6.28 -5.88 -9.97
C GLU A 107 7.52 -5.08 -9.59
N SER A 108 7.38 -4.04 -8.77
CA SER A 108 8.51 -3.26 -8.24
C SER A 108 9.45 -4.12 -7.40
N ILE A 109 8.91 -4.98 -6.53
CA ILE A 109 9.71 -5.93 -5.74
C ILE A 109 10.44 -6.91 -6.66
N ASN A 110 9.73 -7.49 -7.64
CA ASN A 110 10.32 -8.43 -8.59
C ASN A 110 11.43 -7.75 -9.41
N ALA A 111 11.21 -6.54 -9.90
CA ALA A 111 12.21 -5.77 -10.64
C ALA A 111 13.43 -5.43 -9.77
N ALA A 112 13.23 -5.08 -8.50
CA ALA A 112 14.33 -4.81 -7.56
C ALA A 112 15.15 -6.07 -7.25
N GLN A 113 14.51 -7.25 -7.17
CA GLN A 113 15.20 -8.53 -7.01
C GLN A 113 15.93 -8.96 -8.28
N MET A 114 15.42 -8.57 -9.45
CA MET A 114 16.03 -8.81 -10.76
C MET A 114 17.08 -7.77 -11.14
N ALA A 115 17.54 -6.90 -10.21
CA ALA A 115 18.66 -6.00 -10.48
C ALA A 115 19.87 -6.82 -10.96
N GLU A 116 20.04 -6.86 -12.29
CA GLU A 116 20.98 -7.72 -12.97
C GLU A 116 22.39 -7.42 -12.45
N PHE A 117 23.13 -8.47 -12.08
CA PHE A 117 24.56 -8.33 -11.85
C PHE A 117 25.18 -7.74 -13.12
N GLN A 118 25.69 -6.50 -13.03
CA GLN A 118 26.35 -5.82 -14.14
C GLN A 118 27.63 -6.59 -14.51
N GLY A 119 27.53 -7.50 -15.48
CA GLY A 119 28.66 -8.25 -15.99
C GLY A 119 28.27 -9.10 -17.19
N THR A 120 29.27 -9.43 -18.01
CA THR A 120 29.08 -10.28 -19.19
C THR A 120 29.17 -11.75 -18.77
N LYS A 121 28.11 -12.53 -19.05
CA LYS A 121 28.17 -13.98 -18.87
C LYS A 121 29.18 -14.58 -19.87
N THR A 122 30.08 -15.42 -19.38
CA THR A 122 31.16 -16.01 -20.16
C THR A 122 31.51 -17.42 -19.66
N ASP A 123 31.83 -18.29 -20.61
CA ASP A 123 32.28 -19.68 -20.36
C ASP A 123 33.81 -19.84 -20.48
N LEU A 124 34.53 -18.72 -20.63
CA LEU A 124 35.99 -18.68 -20.76
C LEU A 124 36.70 -19.20 -19.50
N PHE A 125 36.12 -18.95 -18.33
CA PHE A 125 36.70 -19.30 -17.05
C PHE A 125 36.01 -20.52 -16.43
N LYS A 126 36.79 -21.41 -15.84
CA LYS A 126 36.28 -22.55 -15.07
C LYS A 126 36.42 -22.25 -13.58
N CYS A 127 35.34 -22.37 -12.83
CA CYS A 127 35.39 -22.11 -11.39
C CYS A 127 36.10 -23.26 -10.67
N ASP A 128 37.12 -22.96 -9.87
CA ASP A 128 37.85 -24.00 -9.13
C ASP A 128 37.00 -24.69 -8.05
N ARG A 129 36.01 -23.98 -7.49
CA ARG A 129 35.17 -24.48 -6.39
C ARG A 129 34.09 -25.47 -6.85
N CYS A 130 33.37 -25.16 -7.93
CA CYS A 130 32.26 -25.98 -8.43
C CYS A 130 32.54 -26.65 -9.78
N GLN A 131 33.69 -26.37 -10.41
CA GLN A 131 34.14 -26.91 -11.70
C GLN A 131 33.22 -26.61 -12.90
N LYS A 132 32.19 -25.77 -12.71
CA LYS A 132 31.31 -25.26 -13.78
C LYS A 132 31.93 -24.04 -14.46
N ARG A 133 31.47 -23.74 -15.68
CA ARG A 133 31.96 -22.61 -16.49
C ARG A 133 31.01 -21.40 -16.53
N ASN A 134 29.85 -21.48 -15.90
CA ASN A 134 28.89 -20.36 -15.80
C ASN A 134 29.47 -19.25 -14.91
N CYS A 135 30.21 -18.34 -15.53
CA CYS A 135 30.90 -17.22 -14.87
C CYS A 135 30.45 -15.87 -15.45
N ILE A 136 30.51 -14.83 -14.62
CA ILE A 136 30.19 -13.45 -14.95
C ILE A 136 31.50 -12.67 -14.86
N GLN A 137 31.85 -11.99 -15.95
CA GLN A 137 33.01 -11.13 -16.04
C GLN A 137 32.60 -9.68 -15.79
N LEU A 138 33.25 -9.05 -14.82
CA LEU A 138 33.06 -7.65 -14.46
C LEU A 138 34.35 -6.91 -14.76
N HIS A 139 34.24 -5.79 -15.48
CA HIS A 139 35.38 -4.94 -15.74
C HIS A 139 35.21 -3.62 -15.00
N THR A 140 36.21 -3.25 -14.22
CA THR A 140 36.25 -1.97 -13.50
C THR A 140 37.46 -1.19 -13.99
N ARG A 141 37.28 0.11 -14.23
CA ARG A 141 38.35 1.05 -14.53
C ARG A 141 38.26 2.19 -13.52
N ASP A 142 39.33 2.44 -12.79
CA ASP A 142 39.41 3.53 -11.83
C ASP A 142 40.44 4.57 -12.31
N GLY A 143 39.96 5.76 -12.71
CA GLY A 143 40.80 6.85 -13.21
C GLY A 143 41.82 6.44 -14.29
N ASP A 144 43.10 6.72 -14.01
CA ASP A 144 44.26 6.44 -14.87
C ASP A 144 44.79 4.99 -14.77
N GLU A 145 44.16 4.11 -13.98
CA GLU A 145 44.57 2.71 -13.88
C GLU A 145 44.11 1.87 -15.09
N SER A 146 44.88 0.80 -15.38
CA SER A 146 44.50 -0.21 -16.36
C SER A 146 43.22 -0.94 -15.93
N MET A 147 42.36 -1.27 -16.90
CA MET A 147 41.12 -2.02 -16.68
C MET A 147 41.38 -3.31 -15.90
N ILE A 148 40.75 -3.46 -14.73
CA ILE A 148 40.82 -4.67 -13.90
C ILE A 148 39.64 -5.58 -14.25
N THR A 149 39.93 -6.86 -14.47
CA THR A 149 38.91 -7.87 -14.72
C THR A 149 38.67 -8.72 -13.47
N PHE A 150 37.44 -8.72 -12.98
CA PHE A 150 36.97 -9.62 -11.95
C PHE A 150 36.09 -10.70 -12.57
N VAL A 151 36.20 -11.93 -12.08
CA VAL A 151 35.38 -13.06 -12.50
C VAL A 151 34.62 -13.57 -11.29
N MET A 152 33.32 -13.77 -11.45
CA MET A 152 32.42 -14.32 -10.44
C MET A 152 31.73 -15.56 -10.98
N CYS A 153 31.72 -16.66 -10.24
CA CYS A 153 30.92 -17.83 -10.60
C CYS A 153 29.46 -17.62 -10.19
N ASP A 154 28.53 -17.69 -11.16
CA ASP A 154 27.09 -17.53 -10.96
C ASP A 154 26.50 -18.66 -10.10
N GLU A 155 27.12 -19.83 -10.14
CA GLU A 155 26.63 -21.05 -9.50
C GLU A 155 26.98 -21.18 -8.02
N CYS A 156 28.16 -20.68 -7.61
CA CYS A 156 28.67 -20.85 -6.25
C CYS A 156 29.13 -19.55 -5.58
N GLY A 157 29.00 -18.41 -6.28
CA GLY A 157 29.37 -17.09 -5.78
C GLY A 157 30.87 -16.86 -5.58
N ASN A 158 31.74 -17.77 -6.03
CA ASN A 158 33.19 -17.59 -5.91
C ASN A 158 33.65 -16.40 -6.77
N ARG A 159 34.52 -15.54 -6.24
CA ARG A 159 35.00 -14.32 -6.90
C ARG A 159 36.52 -14.28 -6.91
N TRP A 160 37.13 -13.98 -8.05
CA TRP A 160 38.58 -13.85 -8.18
C TRP A 160 38.96 -12.79 -9.23
N LYS A 161 40.20 -12.30 -9.17
CA LYS A 161 40.77 -11.34 -10.13
C LYS A 161 41.52 -12.13 -11.22
N ASN A 162 41.38 -11.69 -12.47
CA ASN A 162 42.15 -12.19 -13.62
C ASN A 162 43.06 -11.09 -14.17
#